data_AF-A0A8T5LH19-F1
#
_entry.id   AF-A0A8T5LH19-F1
#
_cell.length_a   1.000
_cell.length_b   1.000
_cell.length_c   1.000
_cell.angle_alpha   90.00
_cell.angle_beta   90.00
_cell.angle_gamma   90.00
#
_symmetry.space_group_name_H-M   'P 1'
#
loop_
_entity.id
_entity.type
_entity.pdbx_description
1 polymer ?
#
loop_
_entity_poly.entity_id
_entity_poly.type
_entity_poly.pdbx_seq_one_letter_code
_entity_poly.pdbx_strand_id
1 'polypeptide(L)'
;MNKKILILLAIVPMVLVVSGCISDTETSPNTQTNSDTISTSGAEDVVKIPISEVSEIVKFYQYNSGGTIIQYFVVRGSDGKIRTAFDACDVCGGYKGYRQEGGDVVCNNCGRHFSILELGTKNRGGGCWPSYLEHTEDGVNVIIKESDLEKGKSMF
;
A
#
# COMPACT_ATOMS: atom_id res chain seq x y z
N MET A 1 -3.21 -18.35 45.12
CA MET A 1 -1.96 -18.45 45.91
C MET A 1 -1.05 -17.25 45.60
N ASN A 2 -1.39 -16.16 46.25
CA ASN A 2 -0.64 -14.94 46.46
C ASN A 2 0.77 -15.17 47.05
N LYS A 3 1.80 -14.56 46.43
CA LYS A 3 2.88 -13.91 47.20
C LYS A 3 3.49 -12.72 46.43
N LYS A 4 3.62 -11.60 47.13
CA LYS A 4 4.16 -10.32 46.63
C LYS A 4 5.59 -10.14 47.17
N ILE A 5 6.49 -9.61 46.35
CA ILE A 5 7.74 -8.91 46.70
C ILE A 5 7.91 -7.89 45.55
N LEU A 6 7.83 -6.57 45.67
CA LEU A 6 8.07 -5.58 46.73
C LEU A 6 9.53 -5.40 47.13
N ILE A 7 10.25 -4.59 46.34
CA ILE A 7 11.33 -3.73 46.81
C ILE A 7 11.02 -2.29 46.36
N LEU A 8 11.20 -1.36 47.29
CA LEU A 8 10.91 0.08 47.20
C LEU A 8 12.21 0.88 47.30
N LEU A 9 12.12 2.17 46.93
CA LEU A 9 13.05 3.30 47.10
C LEU A 9 13.67 3.77 45.76
N ALA A 10 13.45 4.97 45.18
CA ALA A 10 12.82 6.28 45.49
C ALA A 10 13.84 7.43 45.25
N ILE A 11 13.32 8.67 45.13
CA ILE A 11 14.04 9.98 44.98
C ILE A 11 14.57 10.21 43.55
N VAL A 12 14.35 11.35 42.85
CA VAL A 12 13.45 12.53 42.98
C VAL A 12 13.25 13.16 41.56
N PRO A 13 12.16 13.90 41.25
CA PRO A 13 12.00 14.58 39.96
C PRO A 13 12.82 15.87 39.85
N MET A 14 13.40 16.15 38.67
CA MET A 14 13.92 17.48 38.34
C MET A 14 13.08 18.13 37.25
N VAL A 15 12.13 18.96 37.69
CA VAL A 15 11.39 19.89 36.83
C VAL A 15 12.30 21.07 36.54
N LEU A 16 12.52 21.39 35.26
CA LEU A 16 13.04 22.69 34.84
C LEU A 16 11.97 23.40 34.01
N VAL A 17 11.31 24.35 34.66
CA VAL A 17 10.45 25.35 34.00
C VAL A 17 11.36 26.44 33.45
N VAL A 18 11.23 26.76 32.16
CA VAL A 18 11.69 28.06 31.62
C VAL A 18 10.51 28.70 30.89
N SER A 19 9.88 29.66 31.57
CA SER A 19 8.94 30.58 30.94
C SER A 19 9.71 31.63 30.14
N GLY A 20 9.19 32.02 28.98
CA GLY A 20 9.80 33.04 28.13
C GLY A 20 8.80 33.59 27.12
N CYS A 21 7.92 34.49 27.56
CA CYS A 21 7.00 35.23 26.69
C CYS A 21 7.75 36.40 26.03
N ILE A 22 7.48 36.68 24.75
CA ILE A 22 7.70 38.02 24.16
C ILE A 22 6.51 38.33 23.24
N SER A 23 6.01 39.56 23.34
CA SER A 23 4.81 40.04 22.66
C SER A 23 5.09 40.66 21.29
N ASP A 24 3.98 41.01 20.62
CA ASP A 24 3.84 41.41 19.22
C ASP A 24 4.62 42.67 18.80
N THR A 25 4.85 42.81 17.50
CA THR A 25 5.07 44.11 16.84
C THR A 25 4.53 44.05 15.41
N GLU A 26 3.69 45.01 15.05
CA GLU A 26 3.01 45.13 13.76
C GLU A 26 3.84 45.87 12.70
N THR A 27 3.33 45.88 11.44
CA THR A 27 3.55 46.95 10.43
C THR A 27 4.95 47.01 9.75
N SER A 28 5.14 47.11 8.43
CA SER A 28 4.27 47.06 7.23
C SER A 28 5.20 46.89 5.98
N PRO A 29 4.89 47.41 4.77
CA PRO A 29 4.40 46.63 3.64
C PRO A 29 5.43 46.35 2.54
N ASN A 30 5.22 45.31 1.72
CA ASN A 30 5.60 45.40 0.31
C ASN A 30 4.69 44.56 -0.59
N THR A 31 3.95 45.23 -1.48
CA THR A 31 3.24 44.60 -2.59
C THR A 31 4.22 44.29 -3.71
N GLN A 32 4.57 43.02 -3.90
CA GLN A 32 5.07 42.56 -5.19
C GLN A 32 4.18 41.46 -5.74
N THR A 33 3.34 41.87 -6.68
CA THR A 33 2.66 40.99 -7.64
C THR A 33 3.70 40.16 -8.38
N ASN A 34 3.75 38.86 -8.11
CA ASN A 34 4.17 37.87 -9.08
C ASN A 34 3.12 36.77 -9.10
N SER A 35 2.47 36.60 -10.24
CA SER A 35 1.51 35.53 -10.48
C SER A 35 2.24 34.21 -10.65
N ASP A 36 2.51 33.51 -9.55
CA ASP A 36 2.78 32.07 -9.57
C ASP A 36 1.57 31.33 -9.01
N THR A 37 0.48 31.34 -9.79
CA THR A 37 -0.58 30.33 -9.68
C THR A 37 -0.03 28.99 -10.17
N ILE A 38 0.91 28.41 -9.43
CA ILE A 38 1.26 26.98 -9.55
C ILE A 38 0.29 26.21 -8.66
N SER A 39 -0.99 26.28 -9.05
CA SER A 39 -1.93 25.21 -8.74
C SER A 39 -1.54 24.00 -9.60
N THR A 40 -0.55 23.23 -9.16
CA THR A 40 -0.36 21.87 -9.68
C THR A 40 -1.52 21.03 -9.17
N SER A 41 -2.61 21.08 -9.94
CA SER A 41 -3.76 20.21 -9.83
C SER A 41 -3.33 18.74 -9.92
N GLY A 42 -3.83 17.92 -9.01
CA GLY A 42 -3.59 16.48 -9.02
C GLY A 42 -2.78 16.00 -7.82
N ALA A 43 -3.42 15.96 -6.66
CA ALA A 43 -3.21 14.78 -5.82
C ALA A 43 -3.78 13.61 -6.63
N GLU A 44 -2.93 12.87 -7.34
CA GLU A 44 -3.38 11.64 -7.99
C GLU A 44 -3.74 10.65 -6.89
N ASP A 45 -5.00 10.19 -6.87
CA ASP A 45 -5.47 9.20 -5.92
C ASP A 45 -4.75 7.87 -6.19
N VAL A 46 -3.73 7.59 -5.37
CA VAL A 46 -2.82 6.45 -5.50
C VAL A 46 -2.60 5.76 -4.17
N VAL A 47 -2.60 4.44 -4.21
CA VAL A 47 -2.08 3.60 -3.13
C VAL A 47 -0.56 3.53 -3.24
N LYS A 48 0.13 3.72 -2.10
CA LYS A 48 1.59 3.59 -1.99
C LYS A 48 1.93 2.45 -1.03
N ILE A 49 2.76 1.51 -1.49
CA ILE A 49 3.25 0.37 -0.69
C ILE A 49 4.78 0.46 -0.64
N PRO A 50 5.42 0.59 0.54
CA PRO A 50 6.88 0.69 0.62
C PRO A 50 7.58 -0.53 0.01
N ILE A 51 8.56 -0.30 -0.86
CA ILE A 51 9.34 -1.36 -1.52
C ILE A 51 10.09 -2.23 -0.49
N SER A 52 10.48 -1.63 0.64
CA SER A 52 11.08 -2.32 1.80
C SER A 52 10.15 -3.33 2.48
N GLU A 53 8.83 -3.21 2.30
CA GLU A 53 7.85 -4.13 2.85
C GLU A 53 7.47 -5.27 1.90
N VAL A 54 7.72 -5.13 0.60
CA VAL A 54 7.49 -6.19 -0.38
C VAL A 54 8.56 -7.27 -0.22
N SER A 55 8.19 -8.54 -0.31
CA SER A 55 9.08 -9.69 -0.13
C SER A 55 8.76 -10.81 -1.12
N GLU A 56 9.53 -11.91 -1.10
CA GLU A 56 9.19 -13.12 -1.86
C GLU A 56 7.95 -13.85 -1.30
N ILE A 57 7.50 -13.50 -0.10
CA ILE A 57 6.18 -13.89 0.41
C ILE A 57 5.14 -12.86 -0.05
N VAL A 58 4.08 -13.35 -0.68
CA VAL A 58 2.95 -12.57 -1.17
C VAL A 58 2.25 -11.84 -0.01
N LYS A 59 1.95 -10.56 -0.22
CA LYS A 59 1.11 -9.77 0.68
C LYS A 59 -0.20 -9.42 -0.02
N PHE A 60 -1.31 -9.76 0.63
CA PHE A 60 -2.65 -9.41 0.18
C PHE A 60 -3.11 -8.11 0.82
N TYR A 61 -3.82 -7.31 0.04
CA TYR A 61 -4.29 -5.97 0.38
C TYR A 61 -5.76 -5.82 -0.04
N GLN A 62 -6.44 -4.86 0.57
CA GLN A 62 -7.83 -4.52 0.26
C GLN A 62 -7.95 -3.02 0.01
N TYR A 63 -8.79 -2.65 -0.96
CA TYR A 63 -9.18 -1.28 -1.26
C TYR A 63 -10.70 -1.19 -1.37
N ASN A 64 -11.30 -0.10 -0.85
CA ASN A 64 -12.75 0.06 -0.78
C ASN A 64 -13.22 1.10 -1.82
N SER A 65 -13.63 0.64 -2.99
CA SER A 65 -14.26 1.50 -4.01
C SER A 65 -15.76 1.62 -3.72
N GLY A 66 -16.13 2.62 -2.90
CA GLY A 66 -17.53 3.01 -2.67
C GLY A 66 -18.44 1.88 -2.17
N GLY A 67 -17.93 0.99 -1.32
CA GLY A 67 -18.64 -0.16 -0.75
C GLY A 67 -18.21 -1.52 -1.31
N THR A 68 -17.56 -1.58 -2.48
CA THR A 68 -16.98 -2.82 -3.01
C THR A 68 -15.55 -2.99 -2.51
N ILE A 69 -15.26 -4.13 -1.87
CA ILE A 69 -13.91 -4.48 -1.42
C ILE A 69 -13.16 -5.16 -2.57
N ILE A 70 -12.24 -4.42 -3.16
CA ILE A 70 -11.33 -4.89 -4.22
C ILE A 70 -10.11 -5.48 -3.54
N GLN A 71 -9.86 -6.77 -3.76
CA GLN A 71 -8.71 -7.47 -3.20
C GLN A 71 -7.60 -7.62 -4.24
N TYR A 72 -6.35 -7.40 -3.83
CA TYR A 72 -5.19 -7.48 -4.69
C TYR A 72 -3.97 -7.93 -3.90
N PHE A 73 -2.89 -8.30 -4.58
CA PHE A 73 -1.67 -8.72 -3.94
C PHE A 73 -0.41 -8.16 -4.59
N VAL A 74 0.64 -8.06 -3.79
CA VAL A 74 1.97 -7.60 -4.19
C VAL A 74 3.01 -8.62 -3.73
N VAL A 75 3.96 -8.95 -4.61
CA VAL A 75 5.05 -9.89 -4.34
C VAL A 75 6.30 -9.52 -5.13
N ARG A 76 7.48 -9.75 -4.56
CA ARG A 76 8.76 -9.70 -5.29
C ARG A 76 9.07 -11.10 -5.80
N GLY A 77 9.32 -11.26 -7.10
CA GLY A 77 9.83 -12.53 -7.61
C GLY A 77 11.30 -12.71 -7.29
N SER A 78 11.81 -13.94 -7.39
CA SER A 78 13.23 -14.24 -7.19
C SER A 78 14.18 -13.62 -8.24
N ASP A 79 13.63 -13.01 -9.30
CA ASP A 79 14.35 -12.12 -10.23
C ASP A 79 14.45 -10.66 -9.75
N GLY A 80 14.01 -10.38 -8.52
CA GLY A 80 14.02 -9.06 -7.88
C GLY A 80 12.85 -8.15 -8.26
N LYS A 81 12.06 -8.47 -9.28
CA LYS A 81 11.01 -7.57 -9.78
C LYS A 81 9.73 -7.66 -8.96
N ILE A 82 9.08 -6.51 -8.74
CA ILE A 82 7.79 -6.42 -8.10
C ILE A 82 6.68 -6.77 -9.08
N ARG A 83 5.64 -7.43 -8.56
CA ARG A 83 4.49 -7.91 -9.31
C ARG A 83 3.22 -7.63 -8.53
N THR A 84 2.22 -7.19 -9.27
CA THR A 84 0.89 -6.84 -8.78
C THR A 84 -0.17 -7.56 -9.61
N ALA A 85 -1.20 -8.05 -8.94
CA ALA A 85 -2.39 -8.63 -9.57
C ALA A 85 -3.58 -8.51 -8.62
N PHE A 86 -4.78 -8.54 -9.18
CA PHE A 86 -5.98 -8.72 -8.37
C PHE A 86 -6.00 -10.12 -7.75
N ASP A 87 -6.60 -10.23 -6.57
CA ASP A 87 -6.92 -11.52 -5.95
C ASP A 87 -8.19 -12.13 -6.59
N ALA A 88 -8.22 -12.10 -7.92
CA ALA A 88 -9.34 -12.52 -8.76
C ALA A 88 -8.86 -13.06 -10.11
N CYS A 89 -9.72 -13.83 -10.76
CA CYS A 89 -9.49 -14.43 -12.07
C CYS A 89 -10.49 -13.88 -13.08
N ASP A 90 -10.07 -13.47 -14.28
CA ASP A 90 -10.99 -12.93 -15.29
C ASP A 90 -12.05 -13.97 -15.73
N VAL A 91 -11.75 -15.26 -15.56
CA VAL A 91 -12.64 -16.38 -15.91
C VAL A 91 -13.41 -16.94 -14.71
N CYS A 92 -12.89 -16.81 -13.48
CA CYS A 92 -13.50 -17.44 -12.29
C CYS A 92 -14.04 -16.44 -11.24
N GLY A 93 -13.82 -15.14 -11.41
CA GLY A 93 -14.12 -14.10 -10.42
C GLY A 93 -13.17 -14.09 -9.22
N GLY A 94 -13.47 -13.24 -8.24
CA GLY A 94 -12.68 -13.03 -7.01
C GLY A 94 -13.03 -13.93 -5.82
N TYR A 95 -14.12 -14.70 -5.87
CA TYR A 95 -14.75 -15.31 -4.68
C TYR A 95 -13.90 -16.25 -3.81
N LYS A 96 -12.74 -16.72 -4.29
CA LYS A 96 -11.82 -17.56 -3.50
C LYS A 96 -10.38 -17.06 -3.47
N GLY A 97 -10.03 -16.09 -4.30
CA GLY A 97 -8.66 -15.59 -4.42
C GLY A 97 -7.60 -16.66 -4.74
N TYR A 98 -6.37 -16.34 -4.32
CA TYR A 98 -5.16 -17.12 -4.50
C TYR A 98 -4.48 -17.41 -3.15
N ARG A 99 -3.52 -18.33 -3.16
CA ARG A 99 -2.55 -18.54 -2.08
C ARG A 99 -1.18 -18.76 -2.70
N GLN A 100 -0.10 -18.48 -1.97
CA GLN A 100 1.24 -18.83 -2.46
C GLN A 100 1.60 -20.27 -2.09
N GLU A 101 2.20 -20.99 -3.04
CA GLU A 101 2.85 -22.27 -2.82
C GLU A 101 4.24 -22.24 -3.49
N GLY A 102 5.29 -22.05 -2.69
CA GLY A 102 6.66 -21.90 -3.19
C GLY A 102 6.79 -20.69 -4.13
N GLY A 103 7.23 -20.94 -5.36
CA GLY A 103 7.41 -19.92 -6.40
C GLY A 103 6.15 -19.57 -7.20
N ASP A 104 5.00 -20.15 -6.85
CA ASP A 104 3.73 -19.98 -7.56
C ASP A 104 2.67 -19.29 -6.68
N VAL A 105 1.72 -18.60 -7.33
CA VAL A 105 0.39 -18.36 -6.77
C VAL A 105 -0.60 -19.37 -7.34
N VAL A 106 -1.43 -19.96 -6.49
CA VAL A 106 -2.34 -21.06 -6.81
C VAL A 106 -3.77 -20.60 -6.64
N CYS A 107 -4.60 -20.75 -7.67
CA CYS A 107 -6.02 -20.39 -7.60
C CYS A 107 -6.75 -21.29 -6.61
N ASN A 108 -7.40 -20.71 -5.60
CA ASN A 108 -8.15 -21.46 -4.60
C ASN A 108 -9.48 -22.05 -5.14
N ASN A 109 -9.87 -21.71 -6.38
CA ASN A 109 -11.05 -22.28 -7.03
C ASN A 109 -10.75 -23.50 -7.91
N CYS A 110 -9.73 -23.43 -8.76
CA CYS A 110 -9.44 -24.48 -9.75
C CYS A 110 -8.08 -25.18 -9.56
N GLY A 111 -7.30 -24.80 -8.54
CA GLY A 111 -6.02 -25.44 -8.23
C GLY A 111 -4.89 -25.18 -9.25
N ARG A 112 -5.10 -24.28 -10.22
CA ARG A 112 -4.05 -23.94 -11.20
C ARG A 112 -2.93 -23.14 -10.55
N HIS A 113 -1.70 -23.56 -10.82
CA HIS A 113 -0.47 -22.88 -10.46
C HIS A 113 -0.11 -21.82 -11.51
N PHE A 114 0.34 -20.66 -11.05
CA PHE A 114 0.85 -19.58 -11.87
C PHE A 114 2.18 -19.13 -11.28
N SER A 115 3.27 -19.31 -12.01
CA SER A 115 4.58 -18.88 -11.53
C SER A 115 4.57 -17.39 -11.26
N ILE A 116 5.02 -17.00 -10.06
CA ILE A 116 5.17 -15.59 -9.69
C ILE A 116 5.98 -14.90 -10.78
N LEU A 117 7.07 -15.51 -11.28
CA LEU A 117 7.94 -14.91 -12.29
C LEU A 117 7.22 -14.46 -13.58
N GLU A 118 6.08 -15.07 -13.92
CA GLU A 118 5.33 -14.79 -15.15
C GLU A 118 4.18 -13.76 -14.96
N LEU A 119 3.84 -13.40 -13.71
CA LEU A 119 2.89 -12.34 -13.42
C LEU A 119 3.39 -11.00 -13.98
N GLY A 120 2.47 -10.22 -14.56
CA GLY A 120 2.78 -8.98 -15.28
C GLY A 120 3.24 -9.18 -16.71
N THR A 121 3.42 -10.43 -17.17
CA THR A 121 3.84 -10.75 -18.54
C THR A 121 2.74 -11.47 -19.34
N LYS A 122 2.31 -12.66 -18.91
CA LYS A 122 1.34 -13.48 -19.64
C LYS A 122 -0.12 -13.10 -19.37
N ASN A 123 -0.41 -12.54 -18.19
CA ASN A 123 -1.76 -12.19 -17.75
C ASN A 123 -2.21 -10.76 -18.17
N ARG A 124 -1.39 -9.99 -18.89
CA ARG A 124 -1.75 -8.61 -19.32
C ARG A 124 -2.97 -8.55 -20.26
N GLY A 125 -3.25 -9.64 -20.98
CA GLY A 125 -4.43 -9.78 -21.84
C GLY A 125 -5.64 -10.44 -21.16
N GLY A 126 -5.54 -10.71 -19.86
CA GLY A 126 -6.52 -11.46 -19.07
C GLY A 126 -6.57 -12.97 -19.38
N GLY A 127 -7.51 -13.66 -18.73
CA GLY A 127 -7.87 -15.05 -19.00
C GLY A 127 -7.98 -15.89 -17.72
N CYS A 128 -7.67 -17.18 -17.81
CA CYS A 128 -7.63 -18.06 -16.64
C CYS A 128 -6.28 -17.88 -15.91
N TRP A 129 -6.09 -16.71 -15.29
CA TRP A 129 -4.89 -16.22 -14.58
C TRP A 129 -5.32 -15.27 -13.45
N PRO A 130 -4.44 -14.92 -12.48
CA PRO A 130 -4.62 -13.73 -11.66
C PRO A 130 -4.75 -12.51 -12.58
N SER A 131 -5.86 -11.77 -12.47
CA SER A 131 -6.13 -10.63 -13.33
C SER A 131 -5.06 -9.55 -13.09
N TYR A 132 -4.53 -8.99 -14.17
CA TYR A 132 -3.38 -8.10 -14.10
C TYR A 132 -3.76 -6.72 -13.53
N LEU A 133 -2.95 -6.23 -12.58
CA LEU A 133 -3.06 -4.91 -11.99
C LEU A 133 -1.80 -4.11 -12.35
N GLU A 134 -1.95 -2.95 -12.99
CA GLU A 134 -0.82 -2.07 -13.32
C GLU A 134 -0.24 -1.43 -12.05
N HIS A 135 1.08 -1.24 -12.04
CA HIS A 135 1.79 -0.47 -11.02
C HIS A 135 2.99 0.26 -11.65
N THR A 136 3.50 1.27 -10.94
CA THR A 136 4.82 1.85 -11.19
C THR A 136 5.66 1.82 -9.90
N GLU A 137 6.94 2.13 -10.01
CA GLU A 137 7.85 2.25 -8.86
C GLU A 137 8.46 3.65 -8.85
N ASP A 138 8.44 4.35 -7.70
CA ASP A 138 9.10 5.67 -7.52
C ASP A 138 10.51 5.57 -6.91
N GLY A 139 11.02 4.35 -6.74
CA GLY A 139 12.28 4.03 -6.07
C GLY A 139 12.16 3.83 -4.55
N VAL A 140 11.05 4.24 -3.94
CA VAL A 140 10.74 4.03 -2.50
C VAL A 140 9.47 3.19 -2.32
N ASN A 141 8.50 3.35 -3.21
CA ASN A 141 7.16 2.77 -3.16
C ASN A 141 6.79 2.10 -4.48
N VAL A 142 5.99 1.04 -4.37
CA VAL A 142 5.08 0.59 -5.41
C VAL A 142 3.90 1.56 -5.42
N ILE A 143 3.58 2.11 -6.58
CA ILE A 143 2.48 3.06 -6.81
C ILE A 143 1.42 2.35 -7.64
N ILE A 144 0.19 2.31 -7.13
CA ILE A 144 -0.98 1.75 -7.82
C ILE A 144 -2.03 2.85 -7.87
N LYS A 145 -2.54 3.19 -9.06
CA LYS A 145 -3.60 4.20 -9.16
C LYS A 145 -4.92 3.62 -8.68
N GLU A 146 -5.72 4.42 -7.98
CA GLU A 146 -7.06 3.96 -7.58
C GLU A 146 -7.92 3.63 -8.80
N SER A 147 -7.80 4.41 -9.89
CA SER A 147 -8.43 4.12 -11.18
C SER A 147 -7.95 2.83 -11.87
N ASP A 148 -6.78 2.29 -11.50
CA ASP A 148 -6.34 0.96 -11.94
C ASP A 148 -6.98 -0.15 -11.09
N LEU A 149 -7.11 0.05 -9.77
CA LEU A 149 -7.84 -0.86 -8.89
C LEU A 149 -9.32 -0.96 -9.28
N GLU A 150 -9.98 0.17 -9.58
CA GLU A 150 -11.40 0.21 -9.93
C GLU A 150 -11.75 -0.56 -11.22
N LYS A 151 -10.79 -0.78 -12.13
CA LYS A 151 -11.00 -1.64 -13.31
C LYS A 151 -11.34 -3.08 -12.93
N GLY A 152 -10.82 -3.56 -11.79
CA GLY A 152 -11.10 -4.90 -11.27
C GLY A 152 -12.42 -5.02 -10.52
N LYS A 153 -13.15 -3.93 -10.29
CA LYS A 153 -14.33 -3.88 -9.41
C LYS A 153 -15.44 -4.88 -9.79
N SER A 154 -15.59 -5.20 -11.07
CA SER A 154 -16.61 -6.17 -11.55
C SER A 154 -16.30 -7.64 -11.24
N MET A 155 -15.11 -7.95 -10.71
CA MET A 155 -14.73 -9.31 -10.29
C MET A 155 -15.07 -9.60 -8.81
N PHE A 156 -15.53 -8.59 -8.05
CA PHE A 156 -15.76 -8.62 -6.60
C PHE A 156 -17.22 -8.26 -6.24
#